data_AF-A0A7V0MB75-F1
#
_entry.id   AF-A0A7V0MB75-F1
#
_cell.length_a   1.000
_cell.length_b   1.000
_cell.length_c   1.000
_cell.angle_alpha   90.00
_cell.angle_beta   90.00
_cell.angle_gamma   90.00
#
_symmetry.space_group_name_H-M   'P 1'
#
loop_
_entity.id
_entity.type
_entity.pdbx_description
1 polymer ?
#
loop_
_entity_poly.entity_id
_entity_poly.type
_entity_poly.pdbx_seq_one_letter_code
_entity_poly.pdbx_strand_id
1 'polypeptide(L)'
;RKIALMSAYRFVTDILLKRLNMSYLVVSSEYRFGRNARGDIEFLRKLSKRYNFKLKELAIVKRNKKQVTSTLIRDLLRQGRISEANGMLARCYFLEGIIIKGKGLGSKIGYPTINLKTDQDIILKSGVYIGYLEYQHRNLKSVVNIGYNPTIKPHQKKKSVEAHILNFNQKLYNQKVKIYFLRKIRDEKRFKTLEELTRAIKEDIDKTQEYFRKTNIG
;
A
#
# COMPACT_ATOMS: atom_id res chain seq x y z
N ARG A 1 15.72 21.03 -3.63
CA ARG A 1 17.21 21.10 -3.45
C ARG A 1 17.66 22.02 -2.29
N LYS A 2 17.06 23.21 -2.07
CA LYS A 2 17.54 24.19 -1.06
C LYS A 2 17.49 23.72 0.42
N ILE A 3 16.49 22.92 0.81
CA ILE A 3 16.35 22.43 2.21
C ILE A 3 17.36 21.31 2.54
N ALA A 4 17.65 20.40 1.59
CA ALA A 4 18.55 19.26 1.82
C ALA A 4 20.00 19.68 2.13
N LEU A 5 20.43 20.85 1.64
CA LEU A 5 21.76 21.42 1.90
C LEU A 5 21.79 22.37 3.11
N MET A 6 20.63 22.66 3.71
CA MET A 6 20.51 23.58 4.83
C MET A 6 21.05 22.93 6.10
N SER A 7 21.75 23.70 6.94
CA SER A 7 22.16 23.21 8.26
C SER A 7 20.93 22.96 9.13
N ALA A 8 21.06 22.03 10.09
CA ALA A 8 20.00 21.76 11.06
C ALA A 8 19.57 23.04 11.81
N TYR A 9 20.53 23.90 12.16
CA TYR A 9 20.25 25.18 12.83
C TYR A 9 19.39 26.12 11.98
N ARG A 10 19.76 26.34 10.71
CA ARG A 10 18.98 27.19 9.80
C ARG A 10 17.61 26.59 9.48
N PHE A 11 17.52 25.26 9.41
CA PHE A 11 16.22 24.61 9.25
C PHE A 11 15.28 24.93 10.40
N VAL A 12 15.75 24.84 11.65
CA VAL A 12 14.91 25.19 12.82
C VAL A 12 14.61 26.68 12.84
N THR A 13 15.60 27.55 12.73
CA THR A 13 15.43 29.00 12.91
C THR A 13 14.71 29.67 11.76
N ASP A 14 15.07 29.39 10.52
CA ASP A 14 14.53 30.08 9.35
C ASP A 14 13.25 29.43 8.81
N ILE A 15 13.11 28.11 8.92
CA ILE A 15 11.92 27.41 8.41
C ILE A 15 10.92 27.19 9.53
N LEU A 16 11.27 26.44 10.58
CA LEU A 16 10.29 26.05 11.59
C LEU A 16 9.81 27.27 12.40
N LEU A 17 10.73 28.07 12.93
CA LEU A 17 10.39 29.22 13.78
C LEU A 17 9.90 30.41 12.96
N LYS A 18 10.71 30.95 12.04
CA LYS A 18 10.33 32.17 11.32
C LYS A 18 9.22 31.97 10.29
N ARG A 19 9.33 30.96 9.43
CA ARG A 19 8.41 30.80 8.30
C ARG A 19 7.11 30.07 8.67
N LEU A 20 7.18 29.06 9.52
CA LEU A 20 6.01 28.29 9.95
C LEU A 20 5.41 28.78 11.27
N ASN A 21 6.05 29.75 11.94
CA ASN A 21 5.65 30.25 13.25
C ASN A 21 5.40 29.10 14.27
N MET A 22 6.28 28.10 14.25
CA MET A 22 6.11 26.87 15.02
C MET A 22 6.31 27.14 16.51
N SER A 23 5.31 26.79 17.32
CA SER A 23 5.36 26.82 18.79
C SER A 23 5.48 25.44 19.44
N TYR A 24 5.13 24.37 18.71
CA TYR A 24 5.14 22.99 19.20
C TYR A 24 5.67 22.04 18.10
N LEU A 25 6.67 21.23 18.45
CA LEU A 25 7.28 20.25 17.56
C LEU A 25 7.12 18.84 18.12
N VAL A 26 6.59 17.94 17.30
CA VAL A 26 6.46 16.51 17.63
C VAL A 26 7.31 15.69 16.68
N VAL A 27 8.24 14.89 17.21
CA VAL A 27 9.16 14.07 16.41
C VAL A 27 9.42 12.73 17.09
N SER A 28 9.81 11.72 16.30
CA SER A 28 10.31 10.45 16.83
C SER A 28 11.68 10.63 17.51
N SER A 29 11.98 9.79 18.50
CA SER A 29 13.30 9.71 19.14
C SER A 29 14.46 9.44 18.17
N GLU A 30 14.18 8.85 17.00
CA GLU A 30 15.16 8.56 15.94
C GLU A 30 15.23 9.65 14.86
N TYR A 31 14.52 10.77 15.04
CA TYR A 31 14.46 11.82 14.01
C TYR A 31 15.83 12.44 13.76
N ARG A 32 16.22 12.45 12.48
CA ARG A 32 17.44 13.09 11.98
C ARG A 32 17.11 14.06 10.85
N PHE A 33 17.77 15.21 10.82
CA PHE A 33 17.48 16.26 9.83
C PHE A 33 18.67 17.18 9.56
N GLY A 34 18.50 18.09 8.59
CA GLY A 34 19.55 18.99 8.13
C GLY A 34 20.62 18.29 7.30
N ARG A 35 21.56 19.07 6.75
CA ARG A 35 22.66 18.58 5.93
C ARG A 35 23.42 17.47 6.65
N ASN A 36 23.60 16.34 5.96
CA ASN A 36 24.27 15.14 6.47
C ASN A 36 23.67 14.59 7.77
N ALA A 37 22.36 14.77 8.01
CA ALA A 37 21.65 14.24 9.18
C ALA A 37 22.24 14.67 10.53
N ARG A 38 22.90 15.84 10.59
CA ARG A 38 23.57 16.35 11.80
C ARG A 38 22.62 16.88 12.86
N GLY A 39 21.36 17.15 12.53
CA GLY A 39 20.34 17.51 13.51
C GLY A 39 19.69 16.25 14.07
N ASP A 40 19.50 16.21 15.39
CA ASP A 40 18.87 15.11 16.11
C ASP A 40 18.02 15.59 17.28
N ILE A 41 17.54 14.65 18.10
CA ILE A 41 16.68 14.98 19.23
C ILE A 41 17.40 15.81 20.30
N GLU A 42 18.69 15.57 20.56
CA GLU A 42 19.45 16.35 21.53
C GLU A 42 19.67 17.79 21.02
N PHE A 43 19.98 17.92 19.72
CA PHE A 43 20.04 19.20 19.04
C PHE A 43 18.72 19.98 19.17
N LEU A 44 17.59 19.31 18.96
CA LEU A 44 16.26 19.92 19.14
C LEU A 44 15.99 20.31 20.58
N ARG A 45 16.37 19.50 21.59
CA ARG A 45 16.21 19.84 23.02
C ARG A 45 17.00 21.09 23.40
N LYS A 46 18.22 21.27 22.86
CA LYS A 46 19.02 22.48 23.10
C LYS A 46 18.33 23.71 22.50
N LEU A 47 17.84 23.59 21.26
CA LEU A 47 17.15 24.70 20.59
C LEU A 47 15.77 24.99 21.17
N SER A 48 15.04 24.00 21.67
CA SER A 48 13.72 24.18 22.28
C SER A 48 13.82 25.03 23.53
N LYS A 49 14.86 24.82 24.35
CA LYS A 49 15.16 25.68 25.51
C LYS A 49 15.57 27.09 25.08
N ARG A 50 16.47 27.20 24.11
CA ARG A 50 16.98 28.50 23.64
C ARG A 50 15.90 29.39 23.02
N TYR A 51 14.98 28.80 22.27
CA TYR A 51 13.97 29.52 21.50
C TYR A 51 12.54 29.36 22.05
N ASN A 52 12.40 28.78 23.24
CA ASN A 52 11.14 28.61 23.97
C ASN A 52 9.99 27.98 23.15
N PHE A 53 10.29 26.98 22.32
CA PHE A 53 9.26 26.14 21.70
C PHE A 53 9.13 24.82 22.44
N LYS A 54 7.93 24.24 22.43
CA LYS A 54 7.66 22.95 23.08
C LYS A 54 8.10 21.81 22.16
N LEU A 55 8.86 20.86 22.70
CA LEU A 55 9.29 19.66 21.98
C LEU A 55 8.66 18.43 22.65
N LYS A 56 7.95 17.60 21.87
CA LYS A 56 7.48 16.29 22.28
C LYS A 56 8.14 15.19 21.47
N GLU A 57 8.86 14.35 22.17
CA GLU A 57 9.46 13.14 21.63
C GLU A 57 8.46 11.99 21.71
N LEU A 58 8.26 11.32 20.58
CA LEU A 58 7.46 10.11 20.50
C LEU A 58 8.37 8.88 20.61
N ALA A 59 7.99 7.99 21.51
CA ALA A 59 8.61 6.68 21.62
C ALA A 59 8.39 5.86 20.35
N ILE A 60 9.34 4.97 20.09
CA ILE A 60 9.26 4.03 18.97
C ILE A 60 8.05 3.11 19.14
N VAL A 61 7.18 3.09 18.14
CA VAL A 61 6.03 2.18 18.11
C VAL A 61 6.51 0.76 17.84
N LYS A 62 6.10 -0.18 18.69
CA LYS A 62 6.37 -1.62 18.54
C LYS A 62 5.06 -2.40 18.46
N ARG A 63 5.03 -3.43 17.61
CA ARG A 63 3.94 -4.42 17.53
C ARG A 63 4.54 -5.82 17.50
N ASN A 64 4.06 -6.73 18.34
CA ASN A 64 4.64 -8.06 18.52
C ASN A 64 6.16 -8.04 18.73
N LYS A 65 6.62 -7.11 19.60
CA LYS A 65 8.05 -6.85 19.90
C LYS A 65 8.91 -6.33 18.73
N LYS A 66 8.34 -6.15 17.53
CA LYS A 66 9.04 -5.56 16.37
C LYS A 66 8.74 -4.08 16.23
N GLN A 67 9.74 -3.28 15.90
CA GLN A 67 9.56 -1.86 15.59
C GLN A 67 8.76 -1.70 14.29
N VAL A 68 7.74 -0.85 14.32
CA VAL A 68 6.94 -0.53 13.15
C VAL A 68 7.66 0.55 12.35
N THR A 69 8.29 0.17 11.23
CA THR A 69 8.94 1.10 10.30
C THR A 69 8.36 0.99 8.89
N SER A 70 8.50 2.05 8.10
CA SER A 70 8.15 2.01 6.68
C SER A 70 8.95 0.97 5.91
N THR A 71 10.23 0.76 6.26
CA THR A 71 11.08 -0.26 5.61
C THR A 71 10.53 -1.66 5.86
N LEU A 72 10.24 -1.99 7.11
CA LEU A 72 9.68 -3.29 7.48
C LEU A 72 8.35 -3.56 6.79
N ILE A 73 7.44 -2.58 6.77
CA ILE A 73 6.15 -2.71 6.08
C ILE A 73 6.35 -2.96 4.58
N ARG A 74 7.23 -2.20 3.92
CA ARG A 74 7.51 -2.39 2.48
C ARG A 74 8.10 -3.78 2.21
N ASP A 75 8.96 -4.29 3.09
CA ASP A 75 9.56 -5.61 2.93
C ASP A 75 8.54 -6.73 3.11
N LEU A 76 7.63 -6.61 4.08
CA LEU A 76 6.50 -7.53 4.22
C LEU A 76 5.61 -7.54 2.97
N LEU A 77 5.31 -6.37 2.40
CA LEU A 77 4.51 -6.25 1.18
C LEU A 77 5.22 -6.90 -0.03
N ARG A 78 6.53 -6.68 -0.17
CA ARG A 78 7.36 -7.30 -1.23
C ARG A 78 7.49 -8.82 -1.08
N GLN A 79 7.46 -9.33 0.15
CA GLN A 79 7.44 -10.77 0.45
C GLN A 79 6.04 -11.39 0.31
N GLY A 80 4.99 -10.58 0.10
CA GLY A 80 3.61 -11.04 0.00
C GLY A 80 2.96 -11.35 1.35
N ARG A 81 3.59 -10.95 2.46
CA ARG A 81 3.12 -11.12 3.85
C ARG A 81 2.12 -10.04 4.23
N ILE A 82 1.05 -9.94 3.44
CA ILE A 82 0.08 -8.84 3.50
C ILE A 82 -0.65 -8.75 4.84
N SER A 83 -1.01 -9.88 5.44
CA SER A 83 -1.73 -9.90 6.72
C SER A 83 -0.87 -9.35 7.87
N GLU A 84 0.43 -9.62 7.86
CA GLU A 84 1.37 -9.02 8.82
C GLU A 84 1.59 -7.53 8.57
N ALA A 85 1.70 -7.12 7.30
CA ALA A 85 1.80 -5.71 6.94
C ALA A 85 0.56 -4.92 7.39
N ASN A 86 -0.64 -5.47 7.19
CA ASN A 86 -1.90 -4.88 7.66
C ASN A 86 -1.94 -4.76 9.18
N GLY A 87 -1.44 -5.79 9.89
CA GLY A 87 -1.23 -5.72 11.33
C GLY A 87 -0.34 -4.55 11.71
N MET A 88 0.82 -4.38 11.08
CA MET A 88 1.70 -3.25 11.39
C MET A 88 1.11 -1.88 11.02
N LEU A 89 0.33 -1.81 9.95
CA LEU A 89 -0.35 -0.58 9.51
C LEU A 89 -1.57 -0.21 10.36
N ALA A 90 -2.11 -1.15 11.14
CA ALA A 90 -3.41 -1.04 11.82
C ALA A 90 -4.59 -0.74 10.86
N ARG A 91 -4.41 -1.02 9.56
CA ARG A 91 -5.42 -0.91 8.51
C ARG A 91 -5.07 -1.86 7.37
N CYS A 92 -6.04 -2.14 6.51
CA CYS A 92 -5.76 -2.86 5.28
C CYS A 92 -4.93 -1.98 4.32
N TYR A 93 -3.87 -2.54 3.76
CA TYR A 93 -3.17 -1.93 2.65
C TYR A 93 -4.10 -1.89 1.43
N PHE A 94 -4.05 -0.80 0.67
CA PHE A 94 -4.88 -0.62 -0.51
C PHE A 94 -4.11 0.06 -1.62
N LEU A 95 -4.60 -0.14 -2.84
CA LEU A 95 -4.25 0.65 -4.01
C LEU A 95 -5.45 1.46 -4.46
N GLU A 96 -5.24 2.72 -4.82
CA GLU A 96 -6.25 3.62 -5.35
C GLU A 96 -5.99 3.85 -6.84
N GLY A 97 -7.04 3.92 -7.65
CA GLY A 97 -6.90 4.17 -9.07
C GLY A 97 -8.22 4.25 -9.81
N ILE A 98 -8.13 4.30 -11.14
CA ILE A 98 -9.29 4.36 -12.04
C ILE A 98 -9.47 2.99 -12.70
N ILE A 99 -10.72 2.52 -12.74
CA ILE A 99 -11.05 1.28 -13.44
C ILE A 99 -11.00 1.50 -14.95
N ILE A 100 -10.20 0.67 -15.62
CA ILE A 100 -10.04 0.69 -17.07
C ILE A 100 -10.41 -0.67 -17.69
N LYS A 101 -10.65 -0.65 -19.00
CA LYS A 101 -10.86 -1.88 -19.79
C LYS A 101 -9.53 -2.61 -19.95
N GLY A 102 -9.53 -3.91 -19.63
CA GLY A 102 -8.38 -4.80 -19.87
C GLY A 102 -8.52 -5.62 -21.16
N LYS A 103 -7.73 -6.70 -21.23
CA LYS A 103 -7.72 -7.63 -22.39
C LYS A 103 -8.98 -8.50 -22.51
N GLY A 104 -9.83 -8.53 -21.48
CA GLY A 104 -11.08 -9.31 -21.49
C GLY A 104 -10.88 -10.83 -21.48
N LEU A 105 -9.69 -11.33 -21.14
CA LEU A 105 -9.40 -12.77 -21.07
C LEU A 105 -10.32 -13.47 -20.06
N GLY A 106 -10.49 -12.90 -18.88
CA GLY A 106 -11.39 -13.44 -17.86
C GLY A 106 -12.84 -13.55 -18.34
N SER A 107 -13.32 -12.59 -19.12
CA SER A 107 -14.68 -12.63 -19.68
C SER A 107 -14.90 -13.81 -20.63
N LYS A 108 -13.86 -14.24 -21.38
CA LYS A 108 -13.95 -15.40 -22.29
C LYS A 108 -14.15 -16.72 -21.57
N ILE A 109 -13.80 -16.79 -20.28
CA ILE A 109 -13.89 -18.00 -19.44
C ILE A 109 -14.88 -17.85 -18.28
N GLY A 110 -15.79 -16.86 -18.36
CA GLY A 110 -16.84 -16.65 -17.36
C GLY A 110 -16.45 -15.90 -16.10
N TYR A 111 -15.22 -15.36 -16.02
CA TYR A 111 -14.71 -14.62 -14.87
C TYR A 111 -14.30 -13.19 -15.26
N PRO A 112 -15.25 -12.29 -15.54
CA PRO A 112 -14.94 -10.93 -15.96
C PRO A 112 -14.06 -10.20 -14.93
N THR A 113 -13.04 -9.50 -15.40
CA THR A 113 -12.12 -8.73 -14.54
C THR A 113 -12.13 -7.24 -14.88
N ILE A 114 -11.99 -6.42 -13.85
CA ILE A 114 -11.63 -5.01 -13.96
C ILE A 114 -10.12 -4.85 -13.87
N ASN A 115 -9.57 -3.84 -14.54
CA ASN A 115 -8.15 -3.48 -14.43
C ASN A 115 -8.04 -2.13 -13.71
N LEU A 116 -7.13 -2.02 -12.74
CA LEU A 116 -6.90 -0.76 -12.02
C LEU A 116 -5.70 -0.03 -12.65
N LYS A 117 -5.94 1.16 -13.17
CA LYS A 117 -4.88 2.11 -13.52
C LYS A 117 -4.56 2.96 -12.29
N THR A 118 -3.35 2.83 -11.76
CA THR A 118 -2.87 3.58 -10.59
C THR A 118 -1.53 4.24 -10.88
N ASP A 119 -1.31 5.41 -10.30
CA ASP A 119 -0.01 6.10 -10.29
C ASP A 119 0.84 5.68 -9.08
N GLN A 120 0.31 4.83 -8.19
CA GLN A 120 1.03 4.32 -7.04
C GLN A 120 2.02 3.21 -7.44
N ASP A 121 3.18 3.19 -6.78
CA ASP A 121 4.13 2.09 -6.92
C ASP A 121 3.55 0.78 -6.33
N ILE A 122 3.37 -0.22 -7.19
CA ILE A 122 2.86 -1.53 -6.80
C ILE A 122 4.01 -2.37 -6.19
N ILE A 123 4.25 -2.16 -4.91
CA ILE A 123 5.31 -2.85 -4.16
C ILE A 123 4.93 -4.27 -3.71
N LEU A 124 3.64 -4.63 -3.78
CA LEU A 124 3.13 -5.97 -3.47
C LEU A 124 3.84 -7.05 -4.30
N LYS A 125 4.17 -8.19 -3.68
CA LYS A 125 4.63 -9.38 -4.42
C LYS A 125 3.61 -9.72 -5.52
N SER A 126 4.08 -10.24 -6.66
CA SER A 126 3.15 -10.77 -7.64
C SER A 126 2.42 -12.01 -7.09
N GLY A 127 1.17 -12.19 -7.50
CA GLY A 127 0.34 -13.32 -7.12
C GLY A 127 -1.13 -12.95 -7.00
N VAL A 128 -1.89 -13.92 -6.49
CA VAL A 128 -3.34 -13.79 -6.28
C VAL A 128 -3.63 -13.52 -4.82
N TYR A 129 -4.53 -12.59 -4.56
CA TYR A 129 -4.88 -12.05 -3.26
C TYR A 129 -6.40 -12.07 -3.06
N ILE A 130 -6.80 -12.26 -1.81
CA ILE A 130 -8.14 -11.97 -1.30
C ILE A 130 -8.18 -10.47 -1.00
N GLY A 131 -9.21 -9.79 -1.48
CA GLY A 131 -9.40 -8.37 -1.24
C GLY A 131 -10.85 -7.93 -1.37
N TYR A 132 -11.08 -6.63 -1.25
CA TYR A 132 -12.35 -6.02 -1.61
C TYR A 132 -12.12 -4.67 -2.30
N LEU A 133 -13.07 -4.33 -3.16
CA LEU A 133 -13.15 -3.04 -3.82
C LEU A 133 -14.15 -2.16 -3.07
N GLU A 134 -13.70 -1.00 -2.60
CA GLU A 134 -14.57 0.02 -2.02
C GLU A 134 -15.16 0.85 -3.15
N TYR A 135 -16.48 0.79 -3.30
CA TYR A 135 -17.25 1.52 -4.30
C TYR A 135 -18.59 1.96 -3.72
N GLN A 136 -18.89 3.27 -3.80
CA GLN A 136 -20.15 3.86 -3.29
C GLN A 136 -20.49 3.40 -1.86
N HIS A 137 -19.52 3.48 -0.94
CA HIS A 137 -19.67 3.04 0.46
C HIS A 137 -19.99 1.55 0.66
N ARG A 138 -19.80 0.71 -0.37
CA ARG A 138 -19.93 -0.74 -0.29
C ARG A 138 -18.58 -1.41 -0.49
N ASN A 139 -18.36 -2.50 0.25
CA ASN A 139 -17.21 -3.37 0.07
C ASN A 139 -17.59 -4.55 -0.84
N LEU A 140 -17.14 -4.50 -2.07
CA LEU A 140 -17.36 -5.58 -3.04
C LEU A 140 -16.22 -6.60 -2.95
N LYS A 141 -16.54 -7.80 -2.45
CA LYS A 141 -15.57 -8.89 -2.28
C LYS A 141 -14.91 -9.22 -3.62
N SER A 142 -13.60 -9.45 -3.62
CA SER A 142 -12.84 -9.61 -4.85
C SER A 142 -11.67 -10.59 -4.73
N VAL A 143 -11.38 -11.28 -5.84
CA VAL A 143 -10.11 -11.95 -6.08
C VAL A 143 -9.24 -10.99 -6.88
N VAL A 144 -8.05 -10.67 -6.39
CA VAL A 144 -7.17 -9.65 -6.97
C VAL A 144 -5.86 -10.28 -7.41
N ASN A 145 -5.52 -10.15 -8.70
CA ASN A 145 -4.25 -10.55 -9.26
C ASN A 145 -3.30 -9.36 -9.39
N ILE A 146 -2.09 -9.51 -8.86
CA ILE A 146 -0.95 -8.62 -9.10
C ILE A 146 0.01 -9.35 -10.01
N GLY A 147 0.21 -8.85 -11.22
CA GLY A 147 1.07 -9.49 -12.21
C GLY A 147 1.87 -8.49 -13.02
N TYR A 148 2.76 -8.97 -13.89
CA TYR A 148 3.43 -8.10 -14.85
C TYR A 148 2.63 -8.00 -16.14
N ASN A 149 2.47 -6.79 -16.68
CA ASN A 149 1.86 -6.61 -17.98
C ASN A 149 2.88 -7.02 -19.08
N PRO A 150 2.65 -8.12 -19.83
CA PRO A 150 3.60 -8.59 -20.84
C PRO A 150 3.67 -7.68 -22.09
N THR A 151 2.75 -6.72 -22.22
CA THR A 151 2.60 -5.86 -23.41
C THR A 151 3.25 -4.47 -23.27
N ILE A 152 3.87 -4.16 -22.13
CA ILE A 152 4.67 -2.94 -21.98
C ILE A 152 6.10 -3.23 -22.41
N LYS A 153 6.74 -2.28 -23.12
CA LYS A 153 8.13 -2.40 -23.64
C LYS A 153 9.05 -3.11 -22.62
N PRO A 154 10.00 -3.96 -23.05
CA PRO A 154 10.84 -4.80 -22.17
C PRO A 154 11.49 -4.07 -20.99
N HIS A 155 11.78 -2.78 -21.13
CA HIS A 155 12.40 -1.91 -20.13
C HIS A 155 11.43 -1.28 -19.12
N GLN A 156 10.13 -1.54 -19.24
CA GLN A 156 9.07 -0.99 -18.37
C GLN A 156 8.18 -2.13 -17.86
N LYS A 157 8.78 -3.08 -17.13
CA LYS A 157 8.04 -4.11 -16.37
C LYS A 157 7.22 -3.46 -15.24
N LYS A 158 6.11 -2.81 -15.59
CA LYS A 158 5.14 -2.32 -14.62
C LYS A 158 4.19 -3.45 -14.26
N LYS A 159 3.93 -3.59 -12.96
CA LYS A 159 2.89 -4.47 -12.48
C LYS A 159 1.52 -3.92 -12.88
N SER A 160 0.57 -4.81 -13.12
CA SER A 160 -0.85 -4.53 -13.27
C SER A 160 -1.63 -5.11 -12.10
N VAL A 161 -2.79 -4.54 -11.86
CA VAL A 161 -3.75 -5.02 -10.88
C VAL A 161 -5.04 -5.35 -11.60
N GLU A 162 -5.46 -6.61 -11.51
CA GLU A 162 -6.71 -7.10 -12.06
C GLU A 162 -7.57 -7.64 -10.94
N ALA A 163 -8.87 -7.36 -10.94
CA ALA A 163 -9.78 -7.89 -9.92
C ALA A 163 -11.02 -8.52 -10.54
N HIS A 164 -11.35 -9.71 -10.08
CA HIS A 164 -12.66 -10.33 -10.29
C HIS A 164 -13.53 -10.04 -9.06
N ILE A 165 -14.62 -9.30 -9.25
CA ILE A 165 -15.54 -8.94 -8.17
C ILE A 165 -16.59 -10.05 -8.08
N LEU A 166 -16.73 -10.65 -6.89
CA LEU A 166 -17.67 -11.75 -6.68
C LEU A 166 -19.11 -11.24 -6.73
N ASN A 167 -19.98 -12.01 -7.38
CA ASN A 167 -21.43 -11.78 -7.45
C ASN A 167 -21.78 -10.36 -7.95
N PHE A 168 -21.00 -9.82 -8.89
CA PHE A 168 -21.15 -8.45 -9.35
C PHE A 168 -21.11 -8.37 -10.89
N ASN A 169 -22.21 -7.91 -11.49
CA ASN A 169 -22.41 -7.94 -12.95
C ASN A 169 -22.50 -6.55 -13.59
N GLN A 170 -22.25 -5.47 -12.85
CA GLN A 170 -22.30 -4.11 -13.39
C GLN A 170 -20.94 -3.69 -13.97
N LYS A 171 -20.98 -2.80 -14.98
CA LYS A 171 -19.76 -2.20 -15.55
C LYS A 171 -19.33 -1.01 -14.68
N LEU A 172 -18.09 -1.02 -14.20
CA LEU A 172 -17.53 0.03 -13.33
C LEU A 172 -16.46 0.90 -14.02
N TYR A 173 -16.43 0.97 -15.35
CA TYR A 173 -15.39 1.71 -16.06
C TYR A 173 -15.38 3.19 -15.71
N ASN A 174 -14.18 3.79 -15.72
CA ASN A 174 -13.91 5.20 -15.42
C ASN A 174 -14.26 5.63 -13.99
N GLN A 175 -14.51 4.68 -13.09
CA GLN A 175 -14.73 4.97 -11.68
C GLN A 175 -13.42 4.98 -10.90
N LYS A 176 -13.27 5.97 -10.01
CA LYS A 176 -12.17 6.02 -9.03
C LYS A 176 -12.53 5.12 -7.85
N VAL A 177 -11.65 4.17 -7.53
CA VAL A 177 -11.90 3.13 -6.52
C VAL A 177 -10.65 2.84 -5.69
N LYS A 178 -10.85 2.18 -4.55
CA LYS A 178 -9.78 1.57 -3.76
C LYS A 178 -9.94 0.06 -3.73
N ILE A 179 -8.84 -0.66 -3.93
CA ILE A 179 -8.76 -2.11 -3.76
C ILE A 179 -7.93 -2.39 -2.51
N TYR A 180 -8.55 -3.00 -1.50
CA TYR A 180 -7.93 -3.39 -0.25
C TYR A 180 -7.49 -4.86 -0.31
N PHE A 181 -6.31 -5.14 0.23
CA PHE A 181 -5.70 -6.48 0.20
C PHE A 181 -5.69 -7.09 1.59
N LEU A 182 -6.27 -8.29 1.74
CA LEU A 182 -6.46 -8.95 3.03
C LEU A 182 -5.47 -10.09 3.26
N ARG A 183 -5.35 -10.98 2.27
CA ARG A 183 -4.54 -12.20 2.36
C ARG A 183 -4.02 -12.59 0.98
N LYS A 184 -2.82 -13.16 0.92
CA LYS A 184 -2.28 -13.75 -0.30
C LYS A 184 -2.72 -15.22 -0.41
N ILE A 185 -3.21 -15.62 -1.57
CA ILE A 185 -3.65 -16.98 -1.87
C ILE A 185 -2.48 -17.81 -2.40
N ARG A 186 -1.79 -17.30 -3.43
CA ARG A 186 -0.70 -18.01 -4.13
C ARG A 186 0.19 -17.06 -4.92
N ASP A 187 1.34 -17.54 -5.36
CA ASP A 187 2.17 -16.85 -6.36
C ASP A 187 1.53 -16.96 -7.77
N GLU A 188 1.98 -16.13 -8.71
CA GLU A 188 1.60 -16.26 -10.12
C GLU A 188 2.05 -17.62 -10.67
N LYS A 189 1.22 -18.22 -11.51
CA LYS A 189 1.50 -19.50 -12.18
C LYS A 189 1.18 -19.34 -13.66
N ARG A 190 1.99 -19.96 -14.52
CA ARG A 190 1.65 -20.16 -15.93
C ARG A 190 0.85 -21.45 -16.04
N PHE A 191 -0.19 -21.42 -16.86
CA PHE A 191 -1.04 -22.58 -17.14
C PHE A 191 -0.83 -23.01 -18.58
N LYS A 192 -0.79 -24.32 -18.81
CA LYS A 192 -0.59 -24.89 -20.15
C LYS A 192 -1.87 -24.91 -20.96
N THR A 193 -3.02 -25.03 -20.29
CA THR A 193 -4.34 -25.08 -20.93
C THR A 193 -5.34 -24.12 -20.30
N LEU A 194 -6.46 -23.89 -21.01
CA LEU A 194 -7.55 -23.04 -20.54
C LEU A 194 -8.29 -23.68 -19.36
N GLU A 195 -8.42 -25.00 -19.36
CA GLU A 195 -9.05 -25.76 -18.29
C GLU A 195 -8.24 -25.65 -16.98
N GLU A 196 -6.92 -25.74 -17.06
CA GLU A 196 -6.04 -25.55 -15.90
C GLU A 196 -6.19 -24.15 -15.29
N LEU A 197 -6.23 -23.11 -16.13
CA LEU A 197 -6.45 -21.73 -15.71
C LEU A 197 -7.82 -21.57 -15.04
N THR A 198 -8.86 -22.11 -15.67
CA THR A 198 -10.25 -22.03 -15.20
C THR A 198 -10.40 -22.69 -13.83
N ARG A 199 -9.83 -23.89 -13.65
CA ARG A 199 -9.82 -24.61 -12.37
C ARG A 199 -9.12 -23.80 -11.27
N ALA A 200 -7.96 -23.22 -11.59
CA ALA A 200 -7.22 -22.41 -10.62
C ALA A 200 -7.99 -21.14 -10.20
N ILE A 201 -8.68 -20.48 -11.14
CA ILE A 201 -9.52 -19.31 -10.83
C ILE A 201 -10.69 -19.72 -9.92
N LYS A 202 -11.34 -20.86 -10.20
CA LYS A 202 -12.42 -21.39 -9.37
C LYS A 202 -11.94 -21.64 -7.94
N GLU A 203 -10.79 -22.30 -7.77
CA GLU A 203 -10.20 -22.53 -6.44
C GLU A 203 -9.86 -21.21 -5.71
N ASP A 204 -9.37 -20.19 -6.43
CA ASP A 204 -9.06 -18.88 -5.84
C ASP A 204 -10.35 -18.16 -5.38
N ILE A 205 -11.46 -18.31 -6.12
CA ILE A 205 -12.79 -17.80 -5.77
C ILE A 205 -13.33 -18.54 -4.54
N ASP A 206 -13.25 -19.86 -4.51
CA ASP A 206 -13.76 -20.68 -3.41
C ASP A 206 -13.05 -20.33 -2.09
N LYS A 207 -11.71 -20.22 -2.12
CA LYS A 207 -10.91 -19.76 -0.96
C LYS A 207 -11.30 -18.36 -0.50
N THR A 208 -11.63 -17.48 -1.44
CA THR A 208 -12.06 -16.11 -1.16
C THR A 208 -13.44 -16.09 -0.50
N GLN A 209 -14.39 -16.86 -1.02
CA GLN A 209 -15.72 -17.00 -0.42
C GLN A 209 -15.63 -17.58 1.00
N GLU A 210 -14.83 -18.63 1.18
CA GLU A 210 -14.61 -19.25 2.49
C GLU A 210 -14.01 -18.25 3.49
N TYR A 211 -13.01 -17.48 3.07
CA TYR A 211 -12.41 -16.44 3.91
C TYR A 211 -13.45 -15.45 4.42
N PHE A 212 -14.28 -14.90 3.52
CA PHE A 212 -15.31 -13.92 3.90
C PHE A 212 -16.47 -14.53 4.70
N ARG A 213 -16.78 -15.82 4.54
CA ARG A 213 -17.75 -16.53 5.41
C ARG A 213 -17.24 -16.63 6.85
N LYS A 214 -15.93 -16.85 7.02
CA LYS A 214 -15.30 -17.04 8.35
C LYS A 214 -14.99 -15.73 9.10
N THR A 215 -14.86 -14.60 8.40
CA THR A 215 -14.30 -13.38 9.00
C THR A 215 -15.31 -12.29 9.35
N ASN A 216 -16.61 -12.42 9.05
CA ASN A 216 -17.63 -11.37 9.28
C ASN A 216 -17.20 -9.94 8.84
N ILE A 217 -16.30 -9.85 7.86
CA ILE A 217 -15.89 -8.56 7.26
C ILE A 217 -16.99 -8.19 6.25
N GLY A 218 -17.87 -7.27 6.68
CA GLY A 218 -18.87 -6.57 5.87
C GLY A 218 -18.35 -5.23 5.37
#